data_AF-A0A937R360-F1
#
_entry.id   AF-A0A937R360-F1
#
_cell.length_a   1.000
_cell.length_b   1.000
_cell.length_c   1.000
_cell.angle_alpha   90.00
_cell.angle_beta   90.00
_cell.angle_gamma   90.00
#
_symmetry.space_group_name_H-M   'P 1'
#
loop_
_entity.id
_entity.type
_entity.pdbx_description
1 polymer ?
#
loop_
_entity_poly.entity_id
_entity_poly.type
_entity_poly.pdbx_seq_one_letter_code
_entity_poly.pdbx_strand_id
1 'polypeptide(L)'
;MGLIREIHGVLLSKGRGSHQAPGEFRRTQNWIGGTRPGNAAFVPPPAGQVPECMGKLELFLHDQPEPSPALLKAALAHVQFETIHPFLDGNGRIGRLLIPLLLCEQKALREPMLYLSLYFKTHRQHYYELLNNVRLTGDWEAWLDFFAEAVIATATQAVETTRQLVDLGSENRDKISSIGRAATSTLRVHRVLMEQPIATAKWLVEKTGITPATVNNCLDKLKRLGIVRELTGAKRNRIFSYTEYVEIINQGTELPG
;
A
#
# COMPACT_ATOMS: atom_id res chain seq x y z
N MET A 1 3.88 -3.38 -22.50
CA MET A 1 4.61 -4.12 -21.43
C MET A 1 5.63 -3.33 -20.63
N GLY A 2 6.10 -2.16 -21.10
CA GLY A 2 7.18 -1.42 -20.45
C GLY A 2 6.88 -1.07 -19.00
N LEU A 3 5.65 -0.61 -18.71
CA LEU A 3 5.27 -0.12 -17.39
C LEU A 3 5.33 -1.18 -16.29
N ILE A 4 4.77 -2.38 -16.49
CA ILE A 4 4.80 -3.45 -15.47
C ILE A 4 6.25 -3.86 -15.16
N ARG A 5 7.10 -3.93 -16.19
CA ARG A 5 8.52 -4.24 -16.05
C ARG A 5 9.28 -3.12 -15.34
N GLU A 6 8.97 -1.87 -15.65
CA GLU A 6 9.57 -0.70 -14.99
C GLU A 6 9.18 -0.63 -13.52
N ILE A 7 7.90 -0.77 -13.18
CA ILE A 7 7.40 -0.84 -11.81
C ILE A 7 8.12 -1.96 -11.05
N HIS A 8 8.26 -3.14 -11.67
CA HIS A 8 8.99 -4.25 -11.06
C HIS A 8 10.49 -3.94 -10.88
N GLY A 9 11.13 -3.27 -11.84
CA GLY A 9 12.51 -2.80 -11.72
C GLY A 9 12.70 -1.86 -10.54
N VAL A 10 11.80 -0.90 -10.35
CA VAL A 10 11.80 0.01 -9.19
C VAL A 10 11.57 -0.76 -7.90
N LEU A 11 10.56 -1.64 -7.85
CA LEU A 11 10.20 -2.42 -6.67
C LEU A 11 11.34 -3.31 -6.18
N LEU A 12 12.08 -3.95 -7.09
CA LEU A 12 13.20 -4.83 -6.77
C LEU A 12 14.56 -4.13 -6.79
N SER A 13 14.62 -2.82 -6.99
CA SER A 13 15.89 -2.08 -7.06
C SER A 13 16.73 -2.22 -5.78
N LYS A 14 16.10 -2.47 -4.63
CA LYS A 14 16.75 -2.69 -3.33
C LYS A 14 16.01 -3.75 -2.50
N GLY A 15 16.75 -4.50 -1.70
CA GLY A 15 16.19 -5.45 -0.73
C GLY A 15 15.83 -6.81 -1.32
N ARG A 16 14.79 -7.46 -0.78
CA ARG A 16 14.43 -8.84 -1.14
C ARG A 16 14.06 -8.97 -2.62
N GLY A 17 14.83 -9.80 -3.33
CA GLY A 17 14.64 -10.09 -4.75
C GLY A 17 15.51 -9.24 -5.68
N SER A 18 16.38 -8.36 -5.16
CA SER A 18 17.18 -7.46 -6.00
C SER A 18 18.15 -8.16 -6.97
N HIS A 19 18.49 -9.42 -6.70
CA HIS A 19 19.32 -10.24 -7.58
C HIS A 19 18.51 -11.11 -8.55
N GLN A 20 17.18 -11.02 -8.53
CA GLN A 20 16.26 -11.87 -9.30
C GLN A 20 15.79 -11.18 -10.59
N ALA A 21 16.75 -10.67 -11.37
CA ALA A 21 16.54 -9.96 -12.63
C ALA A 21 15.45 -8.84 -12.57
N PRO A 22 15.68 -7.76 -11.80
CA PRO A 22 14.75 -6.64 -11.71
C PRO A 22 14.36 -6.07 -13.08
N GLY A 23 13.08 -6.19 -13.41
CA GLY A 23 12.45 -5.59 -14.60
C GLY A 23 12.48 -6.49 -15.84
N GLU A 24 12.89 -7.76 -15.67
CA GLU A 24 12.87 -8.76 -16.73
C GLU A 24 11.89 -9.88 -16.42
N PHE A 25 11.17 -10.35 -17.43
CA PHE A 25 10.42 -11.58 -17.30
C PHE A 25 11.37 -12.75 -17.09
N ARG A 26 10.91 -13.75 -16.32
CA ARG A 26 11.69 -14.95 -16.03
C ARG A 26 12.02 -15.71 -17.31
N ARG A 27 13.24 -16.24 -17.36
CA ARG A 27 13.71 -17.14 -18.43
C ARG A 27 13.72 -18.60 -17.98
N THR A 28 13.45 -18.86 -16.71
CA THR A 28 13.40 -20.19 -16.11
C THR A 28 12.01 -20.46 -15.53
N GLN A 29 11.70 -21.74 -15.33
CA GLN A 29 10.43 -22.15 -14.74
C GLN A 29 10.42 -21.84 -13.24
N ASN A 30 9.36 -21.20 -12.77
CA ASN A 30 9.04 -21.05 -11.35
C ASN A 30 7.86 -21.95 -10.98
N TRP A 31 7.59 -22.03 -9.67
CA TRP A 31 6.45 -22.76 -9.13
C TRP A 31 5.99 -22.11 -7.82
N ILE A 32 4.73 -22.29 -7.47
CA ILE A 32 4.10 -21.71 -6.28
C ILE A 32 3.80 -22.83 -5.29
N GLY A 33 4.36 -22.73 -4.09
CA GLY A 33 4.27 -23.78 -3.06
C GLY A 33 5.13 -25.01 -3.40
N GLY A 34 5.41 -25.85 -2.41
CA GLY A 34 6.28 -27.02 -2.59
C GLY A 34 7.77 -26.68 -2.74
N THR A 35 8.59 -27.72 -2.96
CA THR A 35 10.06 -27.61 -3.08
C THR A 35 10.56 -27.83 -4.51
N ARG A 36 9.72 -28.37 -5.38
CA ARG A 36 10.00 -28.64 -6.80
C ARG A 36 8.68 -28.63 -7.58
N PRO A 37 8.72 -28.50 -8.93
CA PRO A 37 7.49 -28.48 -9.73
C PRO A 37 6.54 -29.65 -9.47
N GLY A 38 7.07 -30.87 -9.27
CA GLY A 38 6.25 -32.08 -9.06
C GLY A 38 5.52 -32.17 -7.72
N ASN A 39 5.78 -31.28 -6.75
CA ASN A 39 5.00 -31.17 -5.52
C ASN A 39 4.51 -29.74 -5.26
N ALA A 40 4.55 -28.90 -6.30
CA ALA A 40 4.06 -27.54 -6.19
C ALA A 40 2.53 -27.51 -6.13
N ALA A 41 1.98 -26.52 -5.43
CA ALA A 41 0.55 -26.27 -5.46
C ALA A 41 0.10 -25.78 -6.84
N PHE A 42 0.96 -25.03 -7.52
CA PHE A 42 0.73 -24.58 -8.89
C PHE A 42 2.03 -24.38 -9.65
N VAL A 43 2.04 -24.79 -10.92
CA VAL A 43 3.13 -24.53 -11.87
C VAL A 43 2.62 -23.54 -12.93
N PRO A 44 3.09 -22.27 -12.91
CA PRO A 44 2.74 -21.27 -13.92
C PRO A 44 3.15 -21.67 -15.34
N PRO A 45 2.69 -20.96 -16.39
CA PRO A 45 3.03 -21.25 -17.78
C PRO A 45 4.54 -21.42 -18.03
N PRO A 46 4.97 -22.18 -19.04
CA PRO A 46 6.38 -22.23 -19.43
C PRO A 46 6.97 -20.83 -19.64
N ALA A 47 8.24 -20.63 -19.26
CA ALA A 47 8.89 -19.30 -19.35
C ALA A 47 8.81 -18.69 -20.77
N GLY A 48 8.91 -19.51 -21.82
CA GLY A 48 8.78 -19.06 -23.20
C GLY A 48 7.38 -18.55 -23.60
N GLN A 49 6.33 -18.90 -22.85
CA GLN A 49 4.96 -18.44 -23.09
C GLN A 49 4.61 -17.15 -22.32
N VAL A 50 5.42 -16.77 -21.32
CA VAL A 50 5.17 -15.57 -20.50
C VAL A 50 4.98 -14.30 -21.34
N PRO A 51 5.80 -14.00 -22.37
CA PRO A 51 5.59 -12.80 -23.19
C PRO A 51 4.22 -12.76 -23.87
N GLU A 52 3.76 -13.89 -24.41
CA GLU A 52 2.45 -13.98 -25.07
C GLU A 52 1.30 -13.86 -24.06
N CYS A 53 1.38 -14.58 -22.92
CA CYS A 53 0.36 -14.51 -21.87
C CYS A 53 0.23 -13.10 -21.29
N MET A 54 1.37 -12.45 -21.02
CA MET A 54 1.36 -11.06 -20.63
C MET A 54 0.73 -10.22 -21.73
N GLY A 55 1.11 -10.43 -23.01
CA GLY A 55 0.56 -9.69 -24.17
C GLY A 55 -0.95 -9.64 -24.16
N LYS A 56 -1.59 -10.80 -23.95
CA LYS A 56 -3.05 -10.92 -23.83
C LYS A 56 -3.61 -10.19 -22.61
N LEU A 57 -2.91 -10.23 -21.47
CA LEU A 57 -3.30 -9.45 -20.29
C LEU A 57 -3.23 -7.95 -20.54
N GLU A 58 -2.21 -7.43 -21.22
CA GLU A 58 -2.14 -6.00 -21.56
C GLU A 58 -3.28 -5.55 -22.48
N LEU A 59 -3.63 -6.36 -23.48
CA LEU A 59 -4.80 -6.08 -24.33
C LEU A 59 -6.09 -6.01 -23.50
N PHE A 60 -6.29 -6.95 -22.56
CA PHE A 60 -7.42 -6.93 -21.64
C PHE A 60 -7.46 -5.67 -20.76
N LEU A 61 -6.30 -5.25 -20.22
CA LEU A 61 -6.22 -4.03 -19.42
C LEU A 61 -6.62 -2.78 -20.23
N HIS A 62 -6.33 -2.78 -21.53
CA HIS A 62 -6.68 -1.73 -22.49
C HIS A 62 -8.06 -1.90 -23.13
N ASP A 63 -8.98 -2.65 -22.52
CA ASP A 63 -10.37 -2.82 -22.99
C ASP A 63 -10.48 -3.41 -24.41
N GLN A 64 -9.58 -4.34 -24.74
CA GLN A 64 -9.62 -5.10 -25.98
C GLN A 64 -9.97 -6.57 -25.71
N PRO A 65 -10.97 -7.15 -26.40
CA PRO A 65 -11.74 -6.54 -27.50
C PRO A 65 -12.84 -5.57 -27.05
N GLU A 66 -13.22 -5.60 -25.77
CA GLU A 66 -14.33 -4.81 -25.24
C GLU A 66 -14.04 -4.31 -23.82
N PRO A 67 -14.72 -3.23 -23.38
CA PRO A 67 -14.49 -2.68 -22.07
C PRO A 67 -15.03 -3.54 -20.94
N SER A 68 -14.31 -3.54 -19.81
CA SER A 68 -14.72 -4.22 -18.58
C SER A 68 -14.90 -3.22 -17.43
N PRO A 69 -15.94 -3.35 -16.58
CA PRO A 69 -16.10 -2.52 -15.39
C PRO A 69 -14.85 -2.52 -14.53
N ALA A 70 -14.43 -1.35 -14.02
CA ALA A 70 -13.13 -1.17 -13.37
C ALA A 70 -12.85 -2.18 -12.25
N LEU A 71 -13.84 -2.46 -11.41
CA LEU A 71 -13.70 -3.39 -10.29
C LEU A 71 -13.51 -4.84 -10.77
N LEU A 72 -14.33 -5.25 -11.75
CA LEU A 72 -14.24 -6.57 -12.37
C LEU A 72 -12.89 -6.73 -13.08
N LYS A 73 -12.47 -5.73 -13.85
CA LYS A 73 -11.17 -5.69 -14.53
C LYS A 73 -10.03 -5.90 -13.54
N ALA A 74 -10.02 -5.16 -12.42
CA ALA A 74 -8.99 -5.30 -11.39
C ALA A 74 -8.97 -6.71 -10.77
N ALA A 75 -10.15 -7.27 -10.46
CA ALA A 75 -10.28 -8.61 -9.89
C ALA A 75 -9.75 -9.69 -10.84
N LEU A 76 -10.15 -9.66 -12.12
CA LEU A 76 -9.74 -10.63 -13.14
C LEU A 76 -8.26 -10.50 -13.48
N ALA A 77 -7.79 -9.26 -13.69
CA ALA A 77 -6.39 -8.98 -13.99
C ALA A 77 -5.46 -9.46 -12.87
N HIS A 78 -5.88 -9.36 -11.61
CA HIS A 78 -5.11 -9.83 -10.47
C HIS A 78 -4.88 -11.35 -10.52
N VAL A 79 -5.95 -12.14 -10.71
CA VAL A 79 -5.84 -13.60 -10.84
C VAL A 79 -4.96 -13.96 -12.04
N GLN A 80 -5.18 -13.30 -13.18
CA GLN A 80 -4.44 -13.59 -14.40
C GLN A 80 -2.94 -13.28 -14.23
N PHE A 81 -2.60 -12.14 -13.62
CA PHE A 81 -1.21 -11.78 -13.35
C PHE A 81 -0.54 -12.79 -12.39
N GLU A 82 -1.20 -13.15 -11.28
CA GLU A 82 -0.68 -14.13 -10.32
C GLU A 82 -0.53 -15.53 -10.95
N THR A 83 -1.37 -15.86 -11.93
CA THR A 83 -1.35 -17.13 -12.67
C THR A 83 -0.23 -17.18 -13.71
N ILE A 84 0.01 -16.09 -14.44
CA ILE A 84 1.16 -16.00 -15.37
C ILE A 84 2.48 -16.04 -14.61
N HIS A 85 2.52 -15.39 -13.43
CA HIS A 85 3.66 -15.30 -12.52
C HIS A 85 4.96 -14.92 -13.28
N PRO A 86 4.97 -13.75 -13.94
CA PRO A 86 5.95 -13.44 -15.00
C PRO A 86 7.39 -13.20 -14.50
N PHE A 87 7.60 -12.96 -13.21
CA PHE A 87 8.90 -12.62 -12.63
C PHE A 87 9.45 -13.77 -11.76
N LEU A 88 10.76 -13.74 -11.44
CA LEU A 88 11.39 -14.70 -10.53
C LEU A 88 11.05 -14.46 -9.05
N ASP A 89 10.84 -13.21 -8.67
CA ASP A 89 10.35 -12.78 -7.36
C ASP A 89 9.48 -11.53 -7.56
N GLY A 90 8.74 -11.09 -6.54
CA GLY A 90 8.00 -9.83 -6.58
C GLY A 90 6.61 -9.92 -7.19
N ASN A 91 6.21 -11.06 -7.78
CA ASN A 91 4.89 -11.22 -8.40
C ASN A 91 3.75 -10.81 -7.48
N GLY A 92 3.63 -11.41 -6.29
CA GLY A 92 2.58 -11.04 -5.33
C GLY A 92 2.54 -9.55 -4.97
N ARG A 93 3.71 -8.88 -4.92
CA ARG A 93 3.79 -7.45 -4.64
C ARG A 93 3.29 -6.62 -5.82
N ILE A 94 3.67 -6.99 -7.04
CA ILE A 94 3.19 -6.34 -8.27
C ILE A 94 1.71 -6.60 -8.47
N GLY A 95 1.24 -7.85 -8.35
CA GLY A 95 -0.17 -8.21 -8.53
C GLY A 95 -1.08 -7.41 -7.61
N ARG A 96 -0.68 -7.20 -6.34
CA ARG A 96 -1.44 -6.37 -5.41
C ARG A 96 -1.33 -4.87 -5.69
N LEU A 97 -0.19 -4.40 -6.19
CA LEU A 97 0.00 -3.00 -6.59
C LEU A 97 -0.79 -2.64 -7.84
N LEU A 98 -0.98 -3.59 -8.77
CA LEU A 98 -1.76 -3.37 -9.99
C LEU A 98 -3.22 -3.03 -9.69
N ILE A 99 -3.80 -3.57 -8.61
CA ILE A 99 -5.20 -3.32 -8.24
C ILE A 99 -5.47 -1.81 -8.06
N PRO A 100 -4.87 -1.10 -7.09
CA PRO A 100 -5.14 0.32 -6.91
C PRO A 100 -4.67 1.17 -8.10
N LEU A 101 -3.62 0.77 -8.82
CA LEU A 101 -3.19 1.48 -10.02
C LEU A 101 -4.24 1.43 -11.14
N LEU A 102 -4.83 0.25 -11.38
CA LEU A 102 -5.91 0.08 -12.36
C LEU A 102 -7.16 0.86 -11.95
N LEU A 103 -7.53 0.84 -10.67
CA LEU A 103 -8.67 1.62 -10.19
C LEU A 103 -8.44 3.13 -10.32
N CYS A 104 -7.21 3.61 -10.14
CA CYS A 104 -6.84 5.01 -10.40
C CYS A 104 -6.88 5.36 -11.88
N GLU A 105 -6.32 4.49 -12.74
CA GLU A 105 -6.31 4.67 -14.19
C GLU A 105 -7.72 4.71 -14.78
N GLN A 106 -8.61 3.85 -14.27
CA GLN A 106 -10.04 3.82 -14.61
C GLN A 106 -10.87 4.90 -13.89
N LYS A 107 -10.24 5.81 -13.12
CA LYS A 107 -10.88 6.90 -12.38
C LYS A 107 -11.92 6.46 -11.32
N ALA A 108 -11.92 5.19 -10.94
CA ALA A 108 -12.68 4.69 -9.80
C ALA A 108 -12.09 5.18 -8.47
N LEU A 109 -10.78 5.42 -8.45
CA LEU A 109 -10.06 6.09 -7.37
C LEU A 109 -9.33 7.33 -7.90
N ARG A 110 -9.21 8.36 -7.05
CA ARG A 110 -8.35 9.51 -7.35
C ARG A 110 -6.89 9.25 -6.96
N GLU A 111 -6.70 8.52 -5.88
CA GLU A 111 -5.40 8.18 -5.29
C GLU A 111 -5.43 6.72 -4.83
N PRO A 112 -4.27 6.01 -4.81
CA PRO A 112 -4.20 4.57 -4.53
C PRO A 112 -4.34 4.25 -3.03
N MET A 113 -5.46 4.64 -2.43
CA MET A 113 -5.71 4.59 -0.98
C MET A 113 -6.34 3.27 -0.50
N LEU A 114 -6.75 2.37 -1.41
CA LEU A 114 -7.34 1.07 -1.03
C LEU A 114 -6.25 0.04 -0.73
N TYR A 115 -6.21 -0.44 0.52
CA TYR A 115 -5.17 -1.37 0.99
C TYR A 115 -5.63 -2.84 1.07
N LEU A 116 -6.09 -3.39 -0.06
CA LEU A 116 -6.54 -4.80 -0.17
C LEU A 116 -5.46 -5.82 0.25
N SER A 117 -4.19 -5.42 0.17
CA SER A 117 -3.07 -6.26 0.60
C SER A 117 -3.21 -6.76 2.03
N LEU A 118 -3.77 -5.94 2.91
CA LEU A 118 -3.97 -6.35 4.30
C LEU A 118 -5.07 -7.41 4.40
N TYR A 119 -6.21 -7.21 3.74
CA TYR A 119 -7.30 -8.17 3.72
C TYR A 119 -6.88 -9.53 3.15
N PHE A 120 -6.12 -9.54 2.06
CA PHE A 120 -5.56 -10.78 1.51
C PHE A 120 -4.57 -11.45 2.45
N LYS A 121 -3.82 -10.67 3.25
CA LYS A 121 -2.86 -11.21 4.20
C LYS A 121 -3.56 -11.83 5.42
N THR A 122 -4.63 -11.21 5.92
CA THR A 122 -5.42 -11.77 7.03
C THR A 122 -6.19 -13.02 6.60
N HIS A 123 -6.67 -13.07 5.36
CA HIS A 123 -7.37 -14.22 4.76
C HIS A 123 -6.47 -15.05 3.84
N ARG A 124 -5.17 -15.15 4.16
CA ARG A 124 -4.14 -15.68 3.24
C ARG A 124 -4.46 -17.06 2.68
N GLN A 125 -4.89 -17.98 3.54
CA GLN A 125 -5.18 -19.35 3.14
C GLN A 125 -6.33 -19.38 2.12
N HIS A 126 -7.45 -18.74 2.46
CA HIS A 126 -8.62 -18.63 1.59
C HIS A 126 -8.32 -17.91 0.27
N TYR A 127 -7.54 -16.82 0.32
CA TYR A 127 -7.07 -16.11 -0.88
C TYR A 127 -6.32 -17.04 -1.85
N TYR A 128 -5.39 -17.87 -1.36
CA TYR A 128 -4.66 -18.80 -2.23
C TYR A 128 -5.53 -19.96 -2.72
N GLU A 129 -6.48 -20.43 -1.91
CA GLU A 129 -7.46 -21.44 -2.30
C GLU A 129 -8.32 -20.94 -3.47
N LEU A 130 -8.88 -19.74 -3.36
CA LEU A 130 -9.70 -19.15 -4.43
C LEU A 130 -8.92 -18.94 -5.73
N LEU A 131 -7.67 -18.46 -5.65
CA LEU A 131 -6.81 -18.35 -6.84
C LEU A 131 -6.61 -19.72 -7.52
N ASN A 132 -6.48 -20.79 -6.74
CA ASN A 132 -6.32 -22.14 -7.29
C ASN A 132 -7.64 -22.70 -7.82
N ASN A 133 -8.78 -22.43 -7.18
CA ASN A 133 -10.09 -22.84 -7.67
C ASN A 133 -10.37 -22.23 -9.05
N VAL A 134 -10.08 -20.94 -9.24
CA VAL A 134 -10.21 -20.32 -10.57
C VAL A 134 -9.37 -21.06 -11.62
N ARG A 135 -8.14 -21.45 -11.29
CA ARG A 135 -7.24 -22.16 -12.23
C ARG A 135 -7.69 -23.58 -12.55
N LEU A 136 -8.27 -24.28 -11.57
CA LEU A 136 -8.58 -25.71 -11.67
C LEU A 136 -10.01 -25.97 -12.17
N THR A 137 -10.96 -25.18 -11.69
CA THR A 137 -12.40 -25.40 -11.93
C THR A 137 -13.08 -24.21 -12.62
N GLY A 138 -12.40 -23.07 -12.75
CA GLY A 138 -13.01 -21.86 -13.33
C GLY A 138 -14.01 -21.17 -12.42
N ASP A 139 -13.90 -21.38 -11.10
CA ASP A 139 -14.80 -20.78 -10.10
C ASP A 139 -14.51 -19.29 -9.89
N TRP A 140 -14.91 -18.49 -10.89
CA TRP A 140 -14.76 -17.04 -10.88
C TRP A 140 -15.74 -16.37 -9.91
N GLU A 141 -16.92 -16.93 -9.71
CA GLU A 141 -17.94 -16.35 -8.83
C GLU A 141 -17.43 -16.25 -7.39
N ALA A 142 -16.88 -17.34 -6.84
CA ALA A 142 -16.32 -17.32 -5.49
C ALA A 142 -15.15 -16.34 -5.35
N TRP A 143 -14.31 -16.21 -6.39
CA TRP A 143 -13.24 -15.21 -6.39
C TRP A 143 -13.78 -13.77 -6.41
N LEU A 144 -14.78 -13.50 -7.23
CA LEU A 144 -15.36 -12.16 -7.37
C LEU A 144 -16.09 -11.74 -6.10
N ASP A 145 -16.81 -12.65 -5.44
CA ASP A 145 -17.45 -12.41 -4.15
C ASP A 145 -16.42 -12.04 -3.08
N PHE A 146 -15.37 -12.85 -2.92
CA PHE A 146 -14.28 -12.57 -1.97
C PHE A 146 -13.57 -11.24 -2.28
N PHE A 147 -13.35 -10.94 -3.56
CA PHE A 147 -12.73 -9.68 -3.96
C PHE A 147 -13.63 -8.48 -3.64
N ALA A 148 -14.94 -8.59 -3.87
CA ALA A 148 -15.90 -7.55 -3.54
C ALA A 148 -15.97 -7.31 -2.02
N GLU A 149 -16.00 -8.38 -1.22
CA GLU A 149 -15.91 -8.29 0.25
C GLU A 149 -14.64 -7.59 0.70
N ALA A 150 -13.49 -7.93 0.12
CA ALA A 150 -12.22 -7.28 0.41
C ALA A 150 -12.26 -5.78 0.11
N VAL A 151 -12.89 -5.40 -1.00
CA VAL A 151 -13.05 -3.99 -1.40
C VAL A 151 -13.98 -3.26 -0.44
N ILE A 152 -15.12 -3.84 -0.08
CA ILE A 152 -16.05 -3.26 0.89
C ILE A 152 -15.35 -3.05 2.23
N ALA A 153 -14.73 -4.09 2.77
CA ALA A 153 -14.05 -4.03 4.06
C ALA A 153 -12.95 -2.96 4.09
N THR A 154 -12.11 -2.92 3.05
CA THR A 154 -10.98 -1.97 2.99
C THR A 154 -11.42 -0.54 2.71
N ALA A 155 -12.47 -0.33 1.92
CA ALA A 155 -13.04 0.99 1.69
C ALA A 155 -13.72 1.54 2.95
N THR A 156 -14.49 0.71 3.66
CA THR A 156 -15.13 1.09 4.93
C THR A 156 -14.08 1.45 5.98
N GLN A 157 -13.03 0.63 6.13
CA GLN A 157 -11.93 0.92 7.04
C GLN A 157 -11.23 2.24 6.69
N ALA A 158 -10.96 2.49 5.41
CA ALA A 158 -10.33 3.73 4.98
C ALA A 158 -11.18 4.97 5.31
N VAL A 159 -12.50 4.89 5.16
CA VAL A 159 -13.44 5.97 5.53
C VAL A 159 -13.43 6.19 7.04
N GLU A 160 -13.47 5.12 7.84
CA GLU A 160 -13.44 5.21 9.30
C GLU A 160 -12.13 5.82 9.80
N THR A 161 -10.99 5.30 9.35
CA THR A 161 -9.67 5.85 9.67
C THR A 161 -9.58 7.33 9.28
N THR A 162 -10.10 7.72 8.12
CA THR A 162 -10.13 9.13 7.71
C THR A 162 -10.93 10.01 8.68
N ARG A 163 -12.11 9.54 9.12
CA ARG A 163 -12.93 10.27 10.11
C ARG A 163 -12.18 10.44 11.43
N GLN A 164 -11.61 9.37 11.96
CA GLN A 164 -10.81 9.40 13.18
C GLN A 164 -9.66 10.41 13.09
N LEU A 165 -8.94 10.45 11.97
CA LEU A 165 -7.84 11.40 11.76
C LEU A 165 -8.33 12.87 11.66
N VAL A 166 -9.50 13.10 11.06
CA VAL A 166 -10.12 14.45 10.98
C VAL A 166 -10.54 14.92 12.36
N ASP A 167 -11.21 14.06 13.13
CA ASP A 167 -11.68 14.36 14.48
C ASP A 167 -10.50 14.62 15.41
N LEU A 168 -9.50 13.74 15.41
CA LEU A 168 -8.23 13.93 16.13
C LEU A 168 -7.56 15.26 15.76
N GLY A 169 -7.51 15.57 14.46
CA GLY A 169 -7.00 16.82 13.96
C GLY A 169 -7.75 18.04 14.51
N SER A 170 -9.08 17.95 14.62
CA SER A 170 -9.92 19.03 15.17
C SER A 170 -9.71 19.22 16.67
N GLU A 171 -9.80 18.15 17.45
CA GLU A 171 -9.60 18.19 18.90
C GLU A 171 -8.22 18.77 19.26
N ASN A 172 -7.18 18.36 18.53
CA ASN A 172 -5.83 18.85 18.79
C ASN A 172 -5.65 20.31 18.34
N ARG A 173 -6.35 20.78 17.31
CA ARG A 173 -6.38 22.23 16.97
C ARG A 173 -7.02 23.04 18.09
N ASP A 174 -8.08 22.55 18.73
CA ASP A 174 -8.74 23.24 19.84
C ASP A 174 -7.81 23.31 21.06
N LYS A 175 -7.15 22.20 21.42
CA LYS A 175 -6.12 22.16 22.46
C LYS A 175 -4.99 23.15 22.18
N ILE A 176 -4.49 23.19 20.94
CA ILE A 176 -3.40 24.11 20.55
C ILE A 176 -3.85 25.58 20.60
N SER A 177 -5.09 25.87 20.22
CA SER A 177 -5.62 27.24 20.23
C SER A 177 -5.64 27.86 21.63
N SER A 178 -5.71 27.04 22.68
CA SER A 178 -5.68 27.47 24.07
C SER A 178 -4.29 27.93 24.59
N ILE A 179 -3.19 27.68 23.87
CA ILE A 179 -1.81 27.91 24.38
C ILE A 179 -1.30 29.36 24.23
N GLY A 180 -2.19 30.30 23.95
CA GLY A 180 -1.93 31.74 23.87
C GLY A 180 -1.04 32.14 22.68
N ARG A 181 -0.06 33.01 22.92
CA ARG A 181 0.77 33.66 21.86
C ARG A 181 1.47 32.69 20.88
N ALA A 182 1.71 31.44 21.26
CA ALA A 182 2.36 30.47 20.38
C ALA A 182 1.38 29.61 19.55
N ALA A 183 0.06 29.82 19.68
CA ALA A 183 -0.95 29.01 19.00
C ALA A 183 -0.74 29.02 17.49
N THR A 184 -0.55 30.18 16.87
CA THR A 184 -0.39 30.31 15.41
C THR A 184 0.80 29.51 14.87
N SER A 185 1.99 29.62 15.48
CA SER A 185 3.16 28.86 15.04
C SER A 185 3.00 27.37 15.31
N THR A 186 2.36 27.00 16.43
CA THR A 186 2.14 25.61 16.81
C THR A 186 1.11 24.93 15.90
N LEU A 187 0.04 25.62 15.52
CA LEU A 187 -0.95 25.15 14.53
C LEU A 187 -0.30 24.90 13.17
N ARG A 188 0.64 25.77 12.75
CA ARG A 188 1.37 25.57 11.49
C ARG A 188 2.27 24.33 11.53
N VAL A 189 2.96 24.09 12.65
CA VAL A 189 3.75 22.85 12.86
C VAL A 189 2.84 21.62 12.91
N HIS A 190 1.71 21.69 13.62
CA HIS A 190 0.72 20.62 13.71
C HIS A 190 0.14 20.23 12.36
N ARG A 191 -0.23 21.20 11.52
CA ARG A 191 -0.70 20.95 10.15
C ARG A 191 0.33 20.17 9.32
N VAL A 192 1.60 20.55 9.41
CA VAL A 192 2.68 19.85 8.72
C VAL A 192 2.90 18.44 9.28
N LEU A 193 2.69 18.23 10.58
CA LEU A 193 2.71 16.89 11.19
C LEU A 193 1.51 16.03 10.76
N MET A 194 0.36 16.61 10.38
CA MET A 194 -0.71 15.83 9.76
C MET A 194 -0.34 15.33 8.36
N GLU A 195 0.49 16.06 7.61
CA GLU A 195 1.03 15.61 6.31
C GLU A 195 2.14 14.56 6.49
N GLN A 196 2.99 14.75 7.50
CA GLN A 196 4.08 13.83 7.83
C GLN A 196 4.16 13.61 9.35
N PRO A 197 3.51 12.55 9.87
CA PRO A 197 3.34 12.35 11.31
C PRO A 197 4.61 11.90 12.03
N ILE A 198 5.66 11.55 11.28
CA ILE A 198 6.99 11.27 11.82
C ILE A 198 8.00 12.17 11.12
N ALA A 199 8.56 13.12 11.86
CA ALA A 199 9.42 14.16 11.28
C ALA A 199 10.55 14.56 12.22
N THR A 200 11.65 15.06 11.64
CA THR A 200 12.71 15.72 12.40
C THR A 200 12.39 17.19 12.58
N ALA A 201 12.92 17.81 13.65
CA ALA A 201 12.81 19.25 13.83
C ALA A 201 13.40 20.05 12.64
N LYS A 202 14.47 19.54 12.03
CA LYS A 202 15.08 20.15 10.83
C LYS A 202 14.10 20.17 9.65
N TRP A 203 13.47 19.03 9.37
CA TRP A 203 12.49 18.94 8.29
C TRP A 203 11.27 19.85 8.53
N LEU A 204 10.82 19.96 9.78
CA LEU A 204 9.73 20.88 10.15
C LEU A 204 10.11 22.34 9.94
N VAL A 205 11.35 22.74 10.23
CA VAL A 205 11.86 24.09 9.92
C VAL A 205 11.80 24.35 8.42
N GLU A 206 12.31 23.44 7.60
CA GLU A 206 12.31 23.56 6.14
C GLU A 206 10.89 23.67 5.57
N LYS A 207 9.98 22.80 6.02
CA LYS A 207 8.60 22.74 5.52
C LYS A 207 7.73 23.90 6.01
N THR A 208 7.95 24.38 7.24
CA THR A 208 7.17 25.48 7.82
C THR A 208 7.80 26.85 7.60
N GLY A 209 9.08 26.98 7.24
CA GLY A 209 9.77 28.27 7.19
C GLY A 209 9.84 29.02 8.52
N ILE A 210 9.55 28.35 9.65
CA ILE A 210 9.66 28.90 11.00
C ILE A 210 11.09 28.72 11.51
N THR A 211 11.60 29.66 12.31
CA THR A 211 12.95 29.54 12.88
C THR A 211 13.13 28.27 13.73
N PRO A 212 14.34 27.69 13.79
CA PRO A 212 14.60 26.51 14.61
C PRO A 212 14.20 26.67 16.08
N ALA A 213 14.44 27.84 16.69
CA ALA A 213 14.08 28.09 18.08
C ALA A 213 12.56 28.01 18.29
N THR A 214 11.79 28.63 17.38
CA THR A 214 10.33 28.60 17.45
C THR A 214 9.76 27.20 17.17
N VAL A 215 10.30 26.44 16.21
CA VAL A 215 9.88 25.05 15.97
C VAL A 215 10.12 24.17 17.19
N ASN A 216 11.29 24.27 17.84
CA ASN A 216 11.57 23.52 19.05
C ASN A 216 10.61 23.89 20.20
N ASN A 217 10.30 25.17 20.38
CA ASN A 217 9.28 25.61 21.34
C ASN A 217 7.89 25.03 21.01
N CYS A 218 7.49 25.01 19.73
CA CYS A 218 6.22 24.40 19.31
C CYS A 218 6.20 22.90 19.64
N LEU A 219 7.28 22.16 19.36
CA LEU A 219 7.40 20.74 19.68
C LEU A 219 7.34 20.48 21.18
N ASP A 220 7.96 21.31 22.00
CA ASP A 220 7.87 21.20 23.46
C ASP A 220 6.43 21.44 23.97
N LYS A 221 5.70 22.38 23.36
CA LYS A 221 4.28 22.60 23.67
C LYS A 221 3.40 21.43 23.24
N LEU A 222 3.58 20.93 22.01
CA LEU A 222 2.86 19.75 21.51
C LEU A 222 3.13 18.52 22.38
N LYS A 223 4.36 18.36 22.87
CA LYS A 223 4.73 17.28 23.80
C LYS A 223 4.01 17.42 25.14
N ARG A 224 3.92 18.64 25.69
CA ARG A 224 3.16 18.90 26.93
C ARG A 224 1.66 18.66 26.79
N LEU A 225 1.11 18.88 25.59
CA LEU A 225 -0.28 18.56 25.25
C LEU A 225 -0.50 17.07 24.97
N GLY A 226 0.54 16.23 25.00
CA GLY A 226 0.46 14.80 24.68
C GLY A 226 0.30 14.49 23.18
N ILE A 227 0.39 15.50 22.30
CA ILE A 227 0.14 15.35 20.86
C ILE A 227 1.34 14.69 20.17
N VAL A 228 2.57 15.01 20.59
CA VAL A 228 3.78 14.42 20.01
C VAL A 228 4.68 13.79 21.05
N ARG A 229 5.39 12.74 20.65
CA ARG A 229 6.46 12.10 21.42
C ARG A 229 7.78 12.17 20.67
N GLU A 230 8.86 12.40 21.40
CA GLU A 230 10.22 12.31 20.88
C GLU A 230 10.69 10.84 20.96
N LEU A 231 11.22 10.31 19.86
CA LEU A 231 11.51 8.87 19.71
C LEU A 231 12.97 8.48 19.91
N THR A 232 13.92 9.41 19.74
CA THR A 232 15.36 9.07 19.66
C THR A 232 16.10 9.18 20.99
N GLY A 233 15.59 9.97 21.94
CA GLY A 233 16.32 10.33 23.17
C GLY A 233 17.60 11.16 22.91
N ALA A 234 17.84 11.58 21.67
CA ALA A 234 19.10 12.19 21.26
C ALA A 234 19.13 13.71 21.49
N LYS A 235 20.34 14.27 21.59
CA LYS A 235 20.54 15.73 21.66
C LYS A 235 20.43 16.44 20.31
N ARG A 236 20.66 15.73 19.20
CA ARG A 236 20.61 16.25 17.82
C ARG A 236 19.82 15.28 16.93
N ASN A 237 19.28 15.79 15.82
CA ASN A 237 18.47 15.02 14.87
C ASN A 237 17.28 14.27 15.51
N ARG A 238 16.67 14.89 16.53
CA ARG A 238 15.49 14.35 17.22
C ARG A 238 14.37 14.07 16.23
N ILE A 239 13.76 12.89 16.37
CA ILE A 239 12.58 12.47 15.60
C ILE A 239 11.37 12.59 16.52
N PHE A 240 10.33 13.23 16.01
CA PHE A 240 9.06 13.38 16.69
C PHE A 240 7.99 12.60 15.96
N SER A 241 7.13 11.93 16.72
CA SER A 241 5.96 11.22 16.23
C SER A 241 4.70 11.89 16.77
N TYR A 242 3.76 12.19 15.88
CA TYR A 242 2.38 12.47 16.23
C TYR A 242 1.71 11.14 16.61
N THR A 243 1.75 10.83 17.90
CA THR A 243 1.61 9.45 18.40
C THR A 243 0.26 8.84 18.05
N GLU A 244 -0.82 9.48 18.45
CA GLU A 244 -2.19 8.98 18.20
C GLU A 244 -2.52 8.91 16.70
N TYR A 245 -1.99 9.84 15.90
CA TYR A 245 -2.15 9.80 14.44
C TYR A 245 -1.48 8.56 13.83
N VAL A 246 -0.26 8.24 14.29
CA VAL A 246 0.47 7.04 13.83
C VAL A 246 -0.23 5.78 14.31
N GLU A 247 -0.77 5.76 15.53
CA GLU A 247 -1.53 4.63 16.06
C GLU A 247 -2.77 4.35 15.21
N ILE A 248 -3.58 5.38 14.90
CA ILE A 248 -4.76 5.24 14.03
C ILE A 248 -4.39 4.67 12.65
N ILE A 249 -3.31 5.14 12.03
CA ILE A 249 -2.87 4.62 10.72
C ILE A 249 -2.37 3.17 10.80
N ASN A 250 -1.80 2.77 11.94
CA ASN A 250 -1.29 1.42 12.13
C ASN A 250 -2.37 0.43 12.57
N GLN A 251 -3.56 0.88 12.98
CA GLN A 251 -4.67 -0.01 13.35
C GLN A 251 -4.97 -0.98 12.19
N GLY A 252 -5.09 -2.26 12.53
CA GLY A 252 -5.29 -3.34 11.56
C GLY A 252 -4.03 -3.79 10.82
N THR A 253 -2.90 -3.08 10.88
CA THR A 253 -1.63 -3.54 10.28
C THR A 253 -0.88 -4.56 11.14
N GLU A 254 -1.39 -4.82 12.35
CA GLU A 254 -0.87 -5.81 13.28
C GLU A 254 -0.88 -7.21 12.65
N LEU A 255 0.18 -7.98 12.91
CA LEU A 255 0.21 -9.39 12.52
C LEU A 255 -0.77 -10.14 13.42
N PRO A 256 -1.63 -11.03 12.88
CA PRO A 256 -2.30 -12.00 13.71
C PRO A 256 -1.24 -12.78 14.50
N GLY A 257 -1.42 -12.85 15.83
CA GLY A 257 -0.56 -13.63 16.72
C GLY A 257 -0.65 -15.12 16.48
#